data_AF-A0A942A0T8-F1
#
_entry.id   AF-A0A942A0T8-F1
#
_cell.length_a   1.000
_cell.length_b   1.000
_cell.length_c   1.000
_cell.angle_alpha   90.00
_cell.angle_beta   90.00
_cell.angle_gamma   90.00
#
_symmetry.space_group_name_H-M   'P 1'
#
loop_
_entity.id
_entity.type
_entity.pdbx_description
1 polymer ?
#
loop_
_entity_poly.entity_id
_entity_poly.type
_entity_poly.pdbx_seq_one_letter_code
_entity_poly.pdbx_strand_id
1 'polypeptide(L)'
;MREAKRVVVRLEGRAFVFEVDIAEEDLISEMISPLSLFIKRGFPIKVIQTSTPSMGRSQSMWTTILTSIKELGEWLDDLKRLGRIHRGRA
;
A
#
# COMPACT_ATOMS: atom_id res chain seq x y z
N MET A 1 -13.00 17.44 16.44
CA MET A 1 -12.31 16.18 16.79
C MET A 1 -11.62 15.69 15.52
N ARG A 2 -10.33 15.34 15.56
CA ARG A 2 -9.69 14.66 14.42
C ARG A 2 -10.33 13.28 14.30
N GLU A 3 -10.81 12.96 13.11
CA GLU A 3 -11.40 11.67 12.78
C GLU A 3 -10.47 10.54 13.25
N ALA A 4 -11.03 9.51 13.90
CA ALA A 4 -10.24 8.41 14.41
C ALA A 4 -9.68 7.60 13.24
N LYS A 5 -8.40 7.80 12.93
CA LYS A 5 -7.70 7.06 11.88
C LYS A 5 -7.70 5.58 12.25
N ARG A 6 -8.32 4.74 11.42
CA ARG A 6 -8.30 3.28 11.63
C ARG A 6 -6.92 2.76 11.24
N VAL A 7 -6.08 2.55 12.24
CA VAL A 7 -4.78 1.88 12.11
C VAL A 7 -4.83 0.61 12.95
N VAL A 8 -4.65 -0.54 12.31
CA VAL A 8 -4.61 -1.85 12.98
C VAL A 8 -3.25 -2.47 12.71
N VAL A 9 -2.62 -3.00 13.76
CA VAL A 9 -1.35 -3.71 13.69
C VAL A 9 -1.55 -5.12 14.21
N ARG A 10 -1.16 -6.13 13.44
CA ARG A 10 -1.29 -7.54 13.82
C ARG A 10 0.01 -8.31 13.58
N LEU A 11 0.23 -9.32 14.41
CA LEU A 11 1.24 -10.34 14.22
C LEU A 11 0.53 -11.64 13.86
N GLU A 12 0.69 -12.09 12.62
CA GLU A 12 0.03 -13.29 12.09
C GLU A 12 1.09 -14.34 11.74
N GLY A 13 1.34 -15.26 12.67
CA GLY A 13 2.39 -16.27 12.54
C GLY A 13 3.78 -15.65 12.42
N ARG A 14 4.32 -15.58 11.20
CA ARG A 14 5.62 -14.94 10.89
C ARG A 14 5.46 -13.63 10.10
N ALA A 15 4.23 -13.14 9.91
CA ALA A 15 3.94 -11.93 9.20
C ALA A 15 3.64 -10.77 10.16
N PHE A 16 4.12 -9.59 9.80
CA PHE A 16 3.74 -8.33 10.41
C PHE A 16 2.78 -7.60 9.47
N VAL A 17 1.55 -7.34 9.93
CA VAL A 17 0.47 -6.84 9.11
C VAL A 17 0.03 -5.47 9.64
N PHE A 18 0.00 -4.48 8.74
CA PHE A 18 -0.64 -3.21 8.97
C PHE A 18 -1.89 -3.09 8.11
N GLU A 19 -2.98 -2.66 8.73
CA GLU A 19 -4.16 -2.21 8.02
C GLU A 19 -4.35 -0.73 8.29
N VAL A 20 -4.38 0.05 7.22
CA VAL A 20 -4.60 1.49 7.25
C VAL A 20 -5.65 1.83 6.21
N ASP A 21 -6.44 2.86 6.47
CA ASP A 21 -7.34 3.42 5.45
C ASP A 21 -6.50 3.96 4.28
N ILE A 22 -6.90 3.65 3.04
CA ILE A 22 -6.21 4.12 1.83
C ILE A 22 -6.22 5.65 1.72
N ALA A 23 -7.14 6.33 2.41
CA ALA A 23 -7.19 7.79 2.51
C ALA A 23 -6.04 8.38 3.33
N GLU A 24 -5.30 7.56 4.10
CA GLU A 24 -4.16 7.97 4.92
C GLU A 24 -2.85 8.02 4.11
N GLU A 25 -2.86 8.81 3.03
CA GLU A 25 -1.75 8.94 2.05
C GLU A 25 -0.39 9.23 2.70
N ASP A 26 -0.35 10.13 3.69
CA ASP A 26 0.88 10.53 4.37
C ASP A 26 1.46 9.35 5.18
N LEU A 27 0.61 8.65 5.94
CA LEU A 27 1.03 7.50 6.75
C LEU A 27 1.55 6.38 5.86
N ILE A 28 0.83 6.07 4.78
CA ILE A 28 1.24 5.06 3.80
C ILE A 28 2.61 5.41 3.20
N SER A 29 2.84 6.69 2.88
CA SER A 29 4.12 7.16 2.33
C SER A 29 5.27 6.99 3.31
N GLU A 30 5.06 7.36 4.58
CA GLU A 30 6.06 7.19 5.65
C GLU A 30 6.37 5.71 5.92
N MET A 31 5.39 4.82 5.79
CA MET A 31 5.58 3.38 5.97
C MET A 31 6.35 2.72 4.82
N ILE A 32 6.17 3.20 3.58
CA ILE A 32 6.77 2.62 2.38
C ILE A 32 8.19 3.17 2.13
N SER A 33 8.46 4.44 2.45
CA SER A 33 9.75 5.09 2.20
C SER A 33 10.98 4.29 2.68
N PRO A 34 10.98 3.68 3.88
CA PRO A 34 12.09 2.85 4.36
C PRO A 34 12.37 1.62 3.51
N LEU A 35 11.40 1.11 2.74
CA LEU A 35 11.59 -0.06 1.89
C LEU A 35 12.63 0.17 0.78
N SER A 36 12.88 1.44 0.42
CA SER A 36 13.96 1.83 -0.50
C SER A 36 15.34 1.30 -0.07
N LEU A 37 15.54 1.03 1.23
CA LEU A 37 16.76 0.43 1.77
C LEU A 37 17.02 -0.99 1.20
N PHE A 38 15.96 -1.79 1.00
CA PHE A 38 16.09 -3.13 0.45
C PHE A 38 16.54 -3.09 -1.01
N ILE A 39 15.91 -2.21 -1.81
CA ILE A 39 16.30 -1.98 -3.20
C ILE A 39 17.75 -1.51 -3.29
N LYS A 40 18.16 -0.55 -2.45
CA LYS A 40 19.56 -0.06 -2.40
C LYS A 40 20.57 -1.17 -2.07
N ARG A 41 20.14 -2.21 -1.34
CA ARG A 41 20.95 -3.38 -1.00
C ARG A 41 20.88 -4.50 -2.05
N GLY A 42 20.18 -4.27 -3.17
CA GLY A 42 20.02 -5.26 -4.25
C GLY A 42 18.90 -6.28 -4.01
N PHE A 43 18.03 -6.06 -3.01
CA PHE A 43 16.89 -6.92 -2.75
C PHE A 43 15.63 -6.34 -3.40
N PRO A 44 15.02 -7.04 -4.38
CA PRO A 44 13.79 -6.58 -5.01
C PRO A 44 12.60 -6.71 -4.06
N ILE A 45 11.58 -5.88 -4.27
CA ILE A 45 10.34 -5.89 -3.50
C ILE A 45 9.24 -6.46 -4.37
N LYS A 46 8.62 -7.56 -3.93
CA LYS A 46 7.41 -8.10 -4.55
C LYS A 46 6.19 -7.38 -3.97
N VAL A 47 5.45 -6.69 -4.81
CA VAL A 47 4.17 -6.07 -4.46
C VAL A 47 3.05 -6.97 -4.94
N ILE A 48 2.09 -7.24 -4.05
CA ILE A 48 0.86 -7.96 -4.34
C ILE A 48 -0.29 -7.02 -3.96
N GLN A 49 -1.17 -6.73 -4.92
CA GLN A 49 -2.38 -5.95 -4.69
C GLN A 49 -3.59 -6.81 -5.02
N THR A 50 -4.52 -6.85 -4.09
CA THR A 50 -5.81 -7.53 -4.26
C THR A 50 -6.92 -6.51 -4.14
N SER A 51 -7.76 -6.43 -5.16
CA SER A 51 -8.93 -5.55 -5.17
C SER A 51 -10.19 -6.40 -5.13
N THR A 52 -11.02 -6.17 -4.11
CA THR A 52 -12.35 -6.76 -4.00
C THR A 52 -13.37 -5.73 -4.48
N PRO A 53 -14.06 -5.94 -5.61
CA PRO A 53 -15.19 -5.09 -5.97
C PRO A 53 -16.32 -5.25 -4.95
N SER A 54 -17.00 -4.16 -4.59
CA SER A 54 -18.13 -4.14 -3.65
C SER A 54 -19.35 -4.97 -4.09
N MET A 55 -19.42 -5.39 -5.36
CA MET A 55 -20.47 -6.24 -5.91
C MET A 55 -19.87 -7.56 -6.43
N GLY A 56 -19.71 -8.56 -5.57
CA GLY A 56 -19.73 -10.01 -5.85
C GLY A 56 -18.91 -10.60 -7.01
N ARG A 57 -18.08 -9.83 -7.70
CA ARG A 57 -17.26 -10.28 -8.84
C ARG A 57 -15.89 -10.72 -8.36
N SER A 58 -15.28 -11.62 -9.14
CA SER A 58 -13.97 -12.22 -8.91
C SER A 58 -12.95 -11.20 -8.42
N GLN A 59 -12.27 -11.53 -7.31
CA GLN A 59 -11.13 -10.74 -6.82
C GLN A 59 -10.12 -10.59 -7.95
N SER A 60 -9.68 -9.36 -8.21
CA SER A 60 -8.53 -9.14 -9.09
C SER A 60 -7.27 -9.09 -8.24
N MET A 61 -6.28 -9.91 -8.62
CA MET A 61 -4.96 -9.93 -8.01
C MET A 61 -3.96 -9.43 -9.04
N TRP A 62 -3.20 -8.41 -8.67
CA TRP A 62 -2.08 -7.89 -9.43
C TRP A 62 -0.79 -8.11 -8.65
N THR A 63 0.28 -8.43 -9.36
CA THR A 63 1.61 -8.63 -8.77
C THR A 63 2.65 -7.93 -9.63
N THR A 64 3.55 -7.20 -8.99
CA THR A 64 4.71 -6.57 -9.64
C THR A 64 5.97 -6.74 -8.79
N ILE A 65 7.14 -6.62 -9.42
CA ILE A 65 8.45 -6.68 -8.75
C ILE A 65 9.12 -5.33 -8.96
N LEU A 66 9.47 -4.67 -7.87
CA LEU A 66 10.17 -3.40 -7.86
C LEU A 66 11.65 -3.66 -7.63
N THR A 67 12.48 -3.22 -8.55
CA THR A 67 13.94 -3.42 -8.57
C THR A 67 14.72 -2.10 -8.45
N SER A 68 14.05 -0.96 -8.61
CA SER A 68 14.65 0.37 -8.56
C SER A 68 13.86 1.36 -7.70
N ILE A 69 14.56 2.39 -7.20
CA ILE A 69 13.95 3.47 -6.41
C ILE A 69 12.88 4.20 -7.25
N LYS A 70 13.10 4.30 -8.57
CA LYS A 70 12.14 4.91 -9.49
C LYS A 70 10.82 4.14 -9.50
N GLU A 71 10.86 2.81 -9.67
CA GLU A 71 9.66 1.96 -9.66
C GLU A 71 8.92 2.02 -8.32
N LEU A 72 9.66 2.09 -7.20
CA LEU A 72 9.04 2.30 -5.87
C LEU A 72 8.33 3.64 -5.76
N GLY A 73 8.92 4.70 -6.32
CA GLY A 73 8.32 6.04 -6.37
C GLY A 73 7.05 6.07 -7.22
N GLU A 74 7.12 5.53 -8.44
CA GLU A 74 5.96 5.43 -9.35
C GLU A 74 4.80 4.67 -8.70
N TRP A 75 5.10 3.55 -8.04
CA TRP A 75 4.09 2.78 -7.32
C TRP A 75 3.49 3.54 -6.13
N LEU A 76 4.28 4.32 -5.39
CA LEU A 76 3.78 5.15 -4.30
C LEU A 76 2.85 6.25 -4.81
N ASP A 77 3.17 6.86 -5.96
CA ASP A 77 2.32 7.87 -6.59
C ASP A 77 0.99 7.28 -7.07
N ASP A 78 1.00 6.05 -7.60
CA ASP A 78 -0.21 5.30 -7.94
C ASP A 78 -1.10 5.03 -6.71
N LEU A 79 -0.50 4.64 -5.58
CA LEU A 79 -1.24 4.47 -4.32
C LEU A 79 -1.90 5.77 -3.86
N LYS A 80 -1.17 6.89 -3.90
CA LYS A 80 -1.73 8.21 -3.55
C LYS A 80 -2.89 8.57 -4.46
N ARG A 81 -2.75 8.32 -5.76
CA ARG A 81 -3.84 8.53 -6.73
C ARG A 81 -5.07 7.70 -6.39
N LEU A 82 -4.90 6.44 -5.99
CA LEU A 82 -6.01 5.57 -5.56
C LEU A 82 -6.70 6.08 -4.29
N GLY A 83 -5.92 6.59 -3.32
CA GLY A 83 -6.45 7.22 -2.10
C GLY A 83 -7.34 8.43 -2.41
N ARG A 84 -6.88 9.32 -3.30
CA ARG A 84 -7.67 10.48 -3.76
C ARG A 84 -8.96 10.09 -4.45
N ILE A 85 -8.92 9.05 -5.29
CA ILE A 85 -10.13 8.54 -5.98
C ILE A 85 -11.15 8.01 -4.96
N HIS A 86 -10.70 7.30 -3.92
CA HIS A 86 -11.59 6.82 -2.87
C HIS A 86 -12.18 7.97 -2.05
N ARG A 87 -11.39 8.99 -1.72
CA ARG A 87 -11.87 10.17 -1.00
C ARG A 87 -12.89 10.98 -1.80
N GLY A 88 -12.74 11.08 -3.13
CA GLY A 88 -13.68 11.79 -4.00
C GLY A 88 -15.01 11.05 -4.25
N ARG A 89 -15.14 9.80 -3.78
CA ARG A 89 -16.35 8.97 -3.90
C ARG A 89 -17.08 8.77 -2.56
N ALA A 90 -16.49 9.26 -1.46
CA ALA A 90 -17.05 9.18 -0.11
C ALA A 90 -17.91 10.41 0.21
#